data_AF-A0A353NRE4-F1
#
_entry.id   AF-A0A353NRE4-F1
#
_cell.length_a   1.000
_cell.length_b   1.000
_cell.length_c   1.000
_cell.angle_alpha   90.00
_cell.angle_beta   90.00
_cell.angle_gamma   90.00
#
_symmetry.space_group_name_H-M   'P 1'
#
loop_
_entity.id
_entity.type
_entity.pdbx_description
1 polymer ?
#
loop_
_entity_poly.entity_id
_entity_poly.type
_entity_poly.pdbx_seq_one_letter_code
_entity_poly.pdbx_strand_id
1 'polypeptide(L)' 'FSTHVLDVAERLCDRVAIINKGKIIACGTLDEINEHHEKETLEKIFLELTQ' A
#
# COMPACT_ATOMS: atom_id res chain seq x y z
N PHE A 1 10.12 7.91 5.07
CA PHE A 1 9.19 8.51 6.05
C PHE A 1 8.35 7.37 6.62
N SER A 2 8.10 7.33 7.93
CA SER A 2 7.24 6.30 8.54
C SER A 2 6.11 7.00 9.29
N THR A 3 4.88 6.65 8.95
CA THR A 3 3.66 7.12 9.59
C THR A 3 2.74 5.93 9.78
N HIS A 4 1.91 5.97 10.81
CA HIS A 4 0.83 5.02 11.05
C HIS A 4 -0.43 5.39 10.26
N VAL A 5 -0.47 6.60 9.69
CA VAL A 5 -1.60 7.09 8.89
C VAL A 5 -1.33 6.79 7.42
N LEU A 6 -1.98 5.74 6.90
CA LEU A 6 -1.81 5.26 5.52
C LEU A 6 -2.20 6.33 4.48
N ASP A 7 -3.24 7.13 4.72
CA ASP A 7 -3.68 8.23 3.84
C ASP A 7 -2.58 9.29 3.62
N VAL A 8 -1.80 9.57 4.67
CA VAL A 8 -0.68 10.52 4.60
C VAL A 8 0.51 9.90 3.86
N ALA A 9 0.76 8.61 4.07
CA ALA A 9 1.78 7.89 3.31
C ALA A 9 1.43 7.86 1.81
N GLU A 10 0.15 7.67 1.48
CA GLU A 10 -0.37 7.67 0.11
C GLU A 10 -0.13 9.01 -0.60
N ARG A 11 -0.42 10.13 0.06
CA ARG A 11 -0.26 11.48 -0.52
C ARG A 11 1.18 11.96 -0.61
N LEU A 12 2.06 11.47 0.27
CA LEU A 12 3.46 11.90 0.33
C LEU A 12 4.41 11.00 -0.44
N CYS A 13 4.03 9.76 -0.74
CA CYS A 13 4.92 8.79 -1.37
C CYS A 13 4.44 8.43 -2.77
N ASP A 14 5.32 8.59 -3.76
CA ASP A 14 5.05 8.15 -5.14
C ASP A 14 5.07 6.61 -5.28
N ARG A 15 5.83 5.93 -4.42
CA ARG A 15 6.00 4.47 -4.43
C ARG A 15 5.84 3.91 -3.03
N VAL A 16 5.14 2.79 -2.93
CA VAL A 16 4.82 2.12 -1.68
C VAL A 16 5.18 0.64 -1.78
N ALA A 17 5.67 0.08 -0.68
CA ALA A 17 5.89 -1.36 -0.55
C ALA A 17 5.20 -1.87 0.72
N ILE A 18 4.40 -2.93 0.56
CA ILE A 18 3.71 -3.60 1.65
C ILE A 18 4.54 -4.80 2.06
N ILE A 19 4.93 -4.81 3.34
CA ILE A 19 5.73 -5.89 3.94
C ILE A 19 4.85 -6.62 4.93
N ASN A 20 4.71 -7.94 4.76
CA ASN A 20 4.03 -8.82 5.68
C ASN A 20 4.97 -9.96 6.10
N LYS A 21 5.12 -10.20 7.41
CA LYS A 21 5.99 -11.24 7.98
C LYS A 21 7.42 -11.26 7.41
N GLY A 22 7.99 -10.08 7.14
CA GLY A 22 9.34 -9.93 6.60
C GLY A 22 9.48 -10.24 5.10
N LYS A 23 8.36 -10.38 4.37
CA LYS A 23 8.34 -10.51 2.91
C LYS A 23 7.59 -9.33 2.30
N ILE A 24 8.10 -8.79 1.20
CA ILE A 24 7.40 -7.81 0.39
C ILE A 24 6.32 -8.56 -0.38
N ILE A 25 5.06 -8.21 -0.14
CA ILE A 25 3.90 -8.85 -0.79
C ILE A 25 3.32 -7.97 -1.91
N ALA A 26 3.55 -6.66 -1.84
CA ALA A 26 3.25 -5.72 -2.91
C ALA A 26 4.31 -4.62 -2.93
N CYS A 27 4.70 -4.15 -4.11
CA CYS A 27 5.64 -3.05 -4.26
C CYS A 27 5.43 -2.39 -5.63
N GLY A 28 5.20 -1.08 -5.63
CA GLY A 28 4.93 -0.33 -6.85
C GLY A 28 4.49 1.09 -6.54
N THR A 29 4.06 1.81 -7.56
CA THR A 29 3.25 3.01 -7.41
C THR A 29 1.86 2.65 -6.92
N LEU A 30 1.15 3.62 -6.36
CA LEU A 30 -0.26 3.42 -6.00
C LEU A 30 -1.11 2.96 -7.18
N ASP A 31 -0.82 3.45 -8.38
CA ASP A 31 -1.53 3.06 -9.59
C ASP A 31 -1.27 1.58 -9.94
N GLU A 32 -0.01 1.12 -9.89
CA GLU A 32 0.34 -0.29 -10.11
C GLU A 32 -0.31 -1.24 -9.08
N ILE A 33 -0.35 -0.81 -7.82
CA ILE A 33 -0.97 -1.58 -6.74
C ILE A 33 -2.50 -1.56 -6.91
N ASN A 34 -3.08 -0.43 -7.33
CA ASN A 34 -4.52 -0.28 -7.55
C ASN A 34 -5.04 -0.95 -8.82
N GLU A 35 -4.21 -1.14 -9.84
CA GLU A 35 -4.60 -1.79 -11.09
C GLU A 35 -5.16 -3.21 -10.85
N HIS A 36 -4.73 -3.85 -9.76
CA HIS A 36 -5.16 -5.18 -9.35
C HIS A 36 -6.28 -5.17 -8.29
N HIS A 37 -6.63 -4.02 -7.71
CA HIS A 37 -7.49 -3.88 -6.52
C HIS A 37 -8.59 -2.81 -6.68
N GLU A 38 -9.11 -2.59 -7.89
CA GLU A 38 -10.28 -1.73 -8.15
C GLU A 38 -10.18 -0.26 -7.66
N LYS A 39 -8.97 0.33 -7.67
CA LYS A 39 -8.74 1.73 -7.21
C LYS A 39 -9.20 2.00 -5.78
N GLU A 40 -8.82 1.12 -4.87
CA GLU A 40 -9.06 1.29 -3.45
C GLU A 40 -7.97 2.15 -2.78
N THR A 41 -8.22 2.53 -1.52
CA THR A 41 -7.24 3.27 -0.71
C THR A 41 -6.14 2.31 -0.23
N LEU A 42 -4.94 2.83 0.01
CA LEU A 42 -3.81 2.05 0.51
C LEU A 42 -4.14 1.27 1.79
N GLU A 43 -5.01 1.82 2.64
CA GLU A 43 -5.50 1.17 3.86
C GLU A 43 -6.27 -0.12 3.56
N LYS A 44 -7.16 -0.10 2.57
CA LYS A 44 -8.03 -1.22 2.22
C LYS A 44 -7.21 -2.36 1.60
N ILE A 45 -6.28 -2.01 0.71
CA ILE A 45 -5.33 -2.94 0.09
C ILE A 45 -4.45 -3.59 1.17
N PHE A 46 -3.96 -2.80 2.13
CA PHE A 46 -3.17 -3.33 3.24
C PHE A 46 -3.98 -4.32 4.09
N LEU A 47 -5.25 -4.01 4.39
CA LEU A 47 -6.16 -4.88 5.13
C LEU A 47 -6.45 -6.19 4.38
N GLU A 48 -6.68 -6.14 3.07
CA GLU A 48 -6.88 -7.34 2.24
C GLU A 48 -5.64 -8.23 2.18
N LEU A 49 -4.46 -7.63 2.03
CA LEU A 49 -3.20 -8.35 1.86
C LEU A 49 -2.61 -8.90 3.17
N THR A 50 -3.10 -8.45 4.32
CA THR A 50 -2.59 -8.85 5.65
C THR A 50 -3.56 -9.68 6.48
N GLN A 51 -4.82 -9.86 6.03
CA GLN A 51 -5.79 -10.79 6.63
C GLN A 51 -5.61 -12.24 6.16
#